data_AF-C0XJW3-F1
#
_entry.id   AF-C0XJW3-F1
#
_cell.length_a   1.000
_cell.length_b   1.000
_cell.length_c   1.000
_cell.angle_alpha   90.00
_cell.angle_beta   90.00
_cell.angle_gamma   90.00
#
_symmetry.space_group_name_H-M   'P 1'
#
loop_
_entity.id
_entity.type
_entity.pdbx_description
1 polymer ?
#
loop_
_entity_poly.entity_id
_entity_poly.type
_entity_poly.pdbx_seq_one_letter_code
_entity_poly.pdbx_strand_id
1 'polypeptide(L)'
;MVKESTNELIYSIILHHEEIGYSVEIPDINGAWTEGITKQQALDKAKNLIGTTLVDQPRLPTPTPLDNIIVLSKSGDIKTTVTIDLAYYQQLMSGKDSQENNAF
;
A
#
# COMPACT_ATOMS: atom_id res chain seq x y z
N MET A 1 -8.46 -15.05 26.52
CA MET A 1 -8.00 -15.17 25.12
C MET A 1 -8.45 -13.90 24.41
N VAL A 2 -7.55 -12.96 24.22
CA VAL A 2 -7.87 -11.71 23.49
C VAL A 2 -7.85 -12.09 22.01
N LYS A 3 -8.98 -11.88 21.33
CA LYS A 3 -9.03 -11.92 19.86
C LYS A 3 -8.19 -10.71 19.41
N GLU A 4 -6.98 -10.94 18.92
CA GLU A 4 -6.26 -9.90 18.18
C GLU A 4 -7.15 -9.55 16.99
N SER A 5 -7.76 -8.37 17.04
CA SER A 5 -8.46 -7.80 15.90
C SER A 5 -7.38 -7.50 14.87
N THR A 6 -7.16 -8.41 13.93
CA THR A 6 -6.26 -8.17 12.81
C THR A 6 -6.85 -7.04 11.97
N ASN A 7 -6.45 -5.80 12.27
CA ASN A 7 -6.64 -4.62 11.42
C ASN A 7 -5.71 -4.68 10.19
N GLU A 8 -5.49 -5.91 9.69
CA GLU A 8 -4.64 -6.19 8.55
C GLU A 8 -5.48 -6.11 7.28
N LEU A 9 -5.05 -5.26 6.36
CA LEU A 9 -5.58 -5.22 5.01
C LEU A 9 -4.62 -5.91 4.06
N ILE A 10 -5.17 -6.61 3.07
CA ILE A 10 -4.39 -7.24 2.01
C ILE A 10 -4.87 -6.64 0.69
N TYR A 11 -3.95 -5.99 -0.02
CA TYR A 11 -4.22 -5.41 -1.34
C TYR A 11 -3.30 -6.02 -2.39
N SER A 12 -3.87 -6.27 -3.56
CA SER A 12 -3.13 -6.69 -4.73
C SER A 12 -2.42 -5.50 -5.38
N ILE A 13 -1.20 -5.72 -5.85
CA ILE A 13 -0.39 -4.74 -6.57
C ILE A 13 0.24 -5.40 -7.79
N ILE A 14 0.62 -4.56 -8.75
CA ILE A 14 1.38 -4.99 -9.93
C ILE A 14 2.74 -4.32 -9.87
N LEU A 15 3.80 -5.12 -9.92
CA LEU A 15 5.17 -4.66 -10.10
C LEU A 15 5.50 -4.70 -11.59
N HIS A 16 5.81 -3.55 -12.16
CA HIS A 16 6.33 -3.42 -13.51
C HIS A 16 7.84 -3.32 -13.45
N HIS A 17 8.53 -4.16 -14.22
CA HIS A 17 9.98 -4.10 -14.32
C HIS A 17 10.38 -2.98 -15.30
N GLU A 18 11.16 -2.02 -14.82
CA GLU A 18 11.62 -0.87 -15.61
C GLU A 18 13.09 -1.06 -16.04
N GLU A 19 13.61 -0.12 -16.82
CA GLU A 19 15.06 -0.09 -17.13
C GLU A 19 15.89 0.00 -15.85
N ILE A 20 15.42 0.77 -14.87
CA ILE A 20 16.02 0.92 -13.54
C ILE A 20 14.93 0.76 -12.48
N GLY A 21 14.95 -0.37 -11.78
CA GLY A 21 14.05 -0.63 -10.66
C GLY A 21 12.66 -1.10 -11.07
N TYR A 22 11.66 -0.69 -10.31
CA TYR A 22 10.28 -1.15 -10.40
C TYR A 22 9.30 -0.01 -10.23
N SER A 23 8.30 0.06 -11.11
CA SER A 23 7.05 0.81 -10.87
C SER A 23 6.05 -0.11 -10.17
N VAL A 24 5.22 0.45 -9.30
CA VAL A 24 4.14 -0.28 -8.62
C VAL A 24 2.81 0.39 -8.92
N GLU A 25 1.90 -0.37 -9.51
CA GLU A 25 0.50 0.00 -9.67
C GLU A 25 -0.31 -0.59 -8.50
N ILE A 26 -1.24 0.21 -7.96
CA ILE A 26 -2.21 -0.23 -6.94
C ILE A 26 -3.63 -0.07 -7.53
N PRO A 27 -4.18 -1.11 -8.19
CA PRO A 27 -5.40 -0.95 -8.99
C PRO A 27 -6.63 -0.50 -8.21
N ASP A 28 -6.72 -0.88 -6.93
CA ASP A 28 -7.87 -0.58 -6.07
C ASP A 28 -7.81 0.81 -5.44
N ILE A 29 -6.72 1.54 -5.62
CA ILE A 29 -6.56 2.92 -5.16
C ILE A 29 -6.38 3.80 -6.40
N ASN A 30 -7.40 4.61 -6.70
CA ASN A 30 -7.50 5.36 -7.94
C ASN A 30 -6.23 6.19 -8.23
N GLY A 31 -5.55 5.88 -9.34
CA GLY A 31 -4.35 6.59 -9.79
C GLY A 31 -3.12 6.42 -8.90
N ALA A 32 -3.12 5.47 -7.97
CA ALA A 32 -2.02 5.28 -7.03
C ALA A 32 -0.88 4.47 -7.67
N TRP A 33 0.27 5.13 -7.77
CA TRP A 33 1.50 4.56 -8.26
C TRP A 33 2.65 4.91 -7.32
N THR A 34 3.63 4.01 -7.22
CA THR A 34 4.90 4.29 -6.57
C THR A 34 6.04 3.58 -7.31
N GLU A 35 7.26 3.73 -6.84
CA GLU A 35 8.45 3.19 -7.51
C GLU A 35 9.55 2.86 -6.52
N GLY A 36 10.41 1.90 -6.84
CA GLY A 36 11.59 1.57 -6.04
C GLY A 36 12.73 1.02 -6.88
N ILE A 37 13.96 1.36 -6.52
CA ILE A 37 15.19 0.87 -7.17
C ILE A 37 15.34 -0.64 -6.96
N THR A 38 14.92 -1.14 -5.80
CA THR A 38 14.85 -2.57 -5.51
C THR A 38 13.41 -3.02 -5.34
N LYS A 39 13.14 -4.30 -5.60
CA LYS A 39 11.82 -4.90 -5.38
C LYS A 39 11.33 -4.66 -3.95
N GLN A 40 12.20 -4.84 -2.95
CA GLN A 40 11.83 -4.62 -1.54
C GLN A 40 11.45 -3.16 -1.30
N GLN A 41 12.24 -2.21 -1.82
CA GLN A 41 11.91 -0.78 -1.67
C GLN A 41 10.57 -0.42 -2.32
N ALA A 42 10.28 -1.00 -3.49
CA ALA A 42 9.01 -0.79 -4.19
C ALA A 42 7.83 -1.33 -3.37
N LEU A 43 7.97 -2.54 -2.79
CA LEU A 43 6.97 -3.14 -1.90
C LEU A 43 6.75 -2.31 -0.63
N ASP A 44 7.83 -1.85 0.02
CA ASP A 44 7.75 -1.05 1.24
C ASP A 44 7.05 0.29 0.97
N LYS A 45 7.36 0.92 -0.16
CA LYS A 45 6.69 2.16 -0.58
C LYS A 45 5.22 1.92 -0.92
N ALA A 46 4.87 0.81 -1.56
CA ALA A 46 3.48 0.48 -1.85
C ALA A 46 2.68 0.23 -0.56
N LYS A 47 3.26 -0.52 0.38
CA LYS A 47 2.69 -0.74 1.71
C LYS A 47 2.44 0.60 2.43
N ASN A 48 3.44 1.49 2.40
CA ASN A 48 3.31 2.82 3.00
C ASN A 48 2.23 3.65 2.33
N LEU A 49 2.21 3.72 1.00
CA LEU A 49 1.22 4.48 0.25
C LEU A 49 -0.20 4.00 0.55
N ILE A 50 -0.44 2.69 0.55
CA ILE A 50 -1.75 2.11 0.88
C ILE A 50 -2.12 2.42 2.33
N GLY A 51 -1.21 2.16 3.27
CA GLY A 51 -1.42 2.39 4.69
C GLY A 51 -1.78 3.84 5.00
N THR A 52 -1.00 4.80 4.52
CA THR A 52 -1.25 6.22 4.74
C THR A 52 -2.50 6.73 4.02
N THR A 53 -2.83 6.16 2.85
CA THR A 53 -4.02 6.58 2.10
C THR A 53 -5.30 6.09 2.76
N LEU A 54 -5.29 4.88 3.32
CA LEU A 54 -6.48 4.19 3.82
C LEU A 54 -6.75 4.36 5.31
N VAL A 55 -5.74 4.79 6.11
CA VAL A 55 -5.80 4.86 7.57
C VAL A 55 -7.03 5.59 8.13
N ASP A 56 -7.41 6.71 7.52
CA ASP A 56 -8.52 7.57 7.95
C ASP A 56 -9.69 7.57 6.96
N GLN A 57 -9.71 6.61 6.02
CA GLN A 57 -10.81 6.53 5.06
C GLN A 57 -12.06 5.96 5.74
N PRO A 58 -13.21 6.65 5.66
CA PRO A 58 -14.45 6.17 6.26
C PRO A 58 -14.98 4.91 5.56
N ARG A 59 -14.55 4.66 4.32
CA ARG A 59 -14.86 3.46 3.54
C ARG A 59 -13.62 3.03 2.77
N LEU A 60 -13.24 1.79 2.96
CA LEU A 60 -12.13 1.18 2.24
C LEU A 60 -12.60 0.68 0.87
N PRO A 61 -11.79 0.83 -0.20
CA PRO A 61 -12.07 0.15 -1.46
C PRO A 61 -12.09 -1.37 -1.24
N THR A 62 -12.88 -2.09 -2.04
CA THR A 62 -12.87 -3.56 -1.98
C THR A 62 -11.62 -4.06 -2.70
N PRO A 63 -10.73 -4.83 -2.05
CA PRO A 63 -9.54 -5.34 -2.71
C PRO A 63 -9.91 -6.29 -3.86
N THR A 64 -9.31 -6.08 -5.02
CA THR A 64 -9.42 -7.00 -6.15
C THR A 64 -8.59 -8.26 -5.84
N PRO A 65 -9.18 -9.47 -5.90
CA PRO A 65 -8.44 -10.72 -5.71
C PRO A 65 -7.29 -10.82 -6.71
N LEU A 66 -6.15 -11.35 -6.28
CA LEU A 66 -4.94 -11.44 -7.11
C LEU A 66 -5.18 -12.16 -8.45
N ASP A 67 -6.06 -13.17 -8.47
CA ASP A 67 -6.42 -13.92 -9.68
C ASP A 67 -7.23 -13.10 -10.68
N ASN A 68 -7.91 -12.05 -10.22
CA ASN A 68 -8.73 -11.17 -11.05
C ASN A 68 -7.97 -9.93 -11.53
N ILE A 69 -6.72 -9.73 -11.09
CA ILE A 69 -5.87 -8.65 -11.59
C ILE A 69 -5.48 -8.94 -13.04
N ILE A 70 -5.92 -8.06 -13.94
CA ILE A 70 -5.58 -8.11 -15.35
C ILE A 70 -4.32 -7.26 -15.56
N VAL A 71 -3.22 -7.91 -15.93
CA VAL A 71 -1.98 -7.22 -16.29
C VAL A 71 -2.01 -6.93 -17.78
N LEU A 72 -2.12 -5.66 -18.15
CA LEU A 72 -2.22 -5.21 -19.53
C LEU A 72 -0.85 -5.07 -20.22
N SER A 73 0.25 -5.10 -19.44
CA SER A 73 1.60 -4.70 -19.84
C SER A 73 2.59 -5.88 -19.85
N LYS A 74 3.79 -5.62 -20.41
CA LYS A 74 4.78 -6.54 -21.02
C LYS A 74 5.17 -7.80 -20.21
N SER A 75 5.78 -8.75 -20.91
CA SER A 75 6.49 -9.89 -20.32
C SER A 75 7.44 -9.44 -19.18
N GLY A 76 7.17 -9.86 -17.95
CA GLY A 76 8.02 -9.54 -16.79
C GLY A 76 7.29 -8.93 -15.60
N ASP A 77 6.04 -8.48 -15.78
CA ASP A 77 5.24 -7.94 -14.69
C ASP A 77 4.87 -9.00 -13.65
N ILE A 78 4.89 -8.62 -12.37
CA ILE A 78 4.62 -9.51 -11.24
C ILE A 78 3.42 -8.99 -10.46
N LYS A 79 2.34 -9.76 -10.44
CA LYS A 79 1.24 -9.53 -9.50
C LYS A 79 1.57 -10.16 -8.15
N THR A 80 1.39 -9.39 -7.07
CA THR A 80 1.57 -9.89 -5.69
C THR A 80 0.65 -9.15 -4.75
N THR A 81 0.56 -9.60 -3.50
CA THR A 81 -0.14 -8.89 -2.44
C THR A 81 0.84 -8.19 -1.49
N VAL A 82 0.37 -7.14 -0.84
CA VAL A 82 1.00 -6.52 0.32
C VAL A 82 0.05 -6.54 1.51
N THR A 83 0.60 -6.77 2.71
CA THR A 83 -0.16 -6.74 3.97
C THR A 83 0.11 -5.44 4.71
N ILE A 84 -0.95 -4.75 5.10
CA ILE A 84 -0.95 -3.45 5.74
C ILE A 84 -1.55 -3.61 7.13
N ASP A 85 -0.79 -3.26 8.16
CA ASP A 85 -1.33 -3.13 9.51
C ASP A 85 -1.86 -1.70 9.68
N LEU A 86 -3.19 -1.51 9.64
CA LEU A 86 -3.78 -0.19 9.81
C LEU A 86 -3.54 0.38 11.21
N ALA A 87 -3.41 -0.45 12.25
CA ALA A 87 -3.18 0.05 13.61
C ALA A 87 -1.82 0.75 13.71
N TYR A 88 -0.80 0.22 13.02
CA TYR A 88 0.49 0.89 12.87
C TYR A 88 0.33 2.28 12.24
N TYR A 89 -0.41 2.40 11.14
CA TYR A 89 -0.60 3.70 10.47
C TYR A 89 -1.45 4.67 11.29
N GLN A 90 -2.46 4.19 12.02
CA GLN A 90 -3.25 5.01 12.94
C GLN A 90 -2.35 5.62 14.01
N GLN A 91 -1.48 4.81 14.63
CA GLN A 91 -0.53 5.28 15.63
C GLN A 91 0.51 6.23 15.02
N LEU A 92 1.01 5.93 13.82
CA LEU A 92 1.98 6.76 13.11
C LEU A 92 1.44 8.17 12.83
N MET A 93 0.18 8.28 12.41
CA MET A 93 -0.44 9.58 12.10
C MET A 93 -0.85 10.34 13.37
N SER A 94 -1.33 9.64 14.41
CA SER A 94 -1.64 10.25 15.71
C SER A 94 -0.43 10.95 16.35
N GLY A 95 0.79 10.43 16.10
CA GLY A 95 2.03 11.03 16.55
C GLY A 95 2.47 12.27 15.78
N LYS A 96 1.99 12.48 14.54
CA LYS A 96 2.34 13.64 13.70
C LYS A 96 1.51 14.88 14.06
N ASP A 97 0.22 14.71 14.38
CA ASP A 97 -0.66 15.81 14.80
C ASP A 97 -0.16 16.53 16.07
N SER A 98 0.62 15.83 16.90
CA SER A 98 1.20 16.38 18.13
C SER A 98 2.43 17.29 17.89
N GLN A 99 3.08 17.19 16.74
CA GLN A 99 4.28 17.97 16.40
C GLN A 99 3.95 19.28 15.68
N GLU A 100 2.85 19.34 14.90
CA GLU A 100 2.43 20.58 14.21
C GLU A 100 1.77 21.60 15.17
N ASN A 101 1.17 21.15 16.27
CA ASN A 101 0.51 22.03 17.25
C ASN A 101 1.45 22.72 18.26
N ASN A 102 2.77 22.51 18.17
CA ASN A 102 3.77 23.13 19.06
C ASN A 102 4.69 24.13 18.33
N ALA A 103 4.34 24.52 17.11
CA ALA A 103 5.07 25.51 16.33
C ALA A 103 4.33 26.86 16.29
N PHE A 104 3.98 27.43 17.44
CA PHE A 104 3.58 28.84 17.59
C PHE A 104 4.01 29.38 18.95
#